data_AF-A0A0D5A196-F1
#
_entry.id   AF-A0A0D5A196-F1
#
_cell.length_a   1.000
_cell.length_b   1.000
_cell.length_c   1.000
_cell.angle_alpha   90.00
_cell.angle_beta   90.00
_cell.angle_gamma   90.00
#
_symmetry.space_group_name_H-M   'P 1'
#
loop_
_entity.id
_entity.type
_entity.pdbx_description
1 polymer ?
#
loop_
_entity_poly.entity_id
_entity_poly.type
_entity_poly.pdbx_seq_one_letter_code
_entity_poly.pdbx_strand_id
1 'polypeptide(L)'
;MRPDPKKDEHVREALCLGLYSVTDEGDIVSHYQGKTKTLKQSVMTDGYCRVGIAIDGKVVYVKAHRVVALAKIPNPDDKPLVNHKDGIKANNHPDNLEWVTKLENADHAVKAGLYNNRVGEDCHWSKLSQADVNAIRSVYGAGGISQDALAARYGVRQGTISYIVRNINWKPEGLKLAA
;
A
#
# COMPACT_ATOMS: atom_id res chain seq x y z
N MET A 1 -3.57 -3.51 -2.42
CA MET A 1 -4.55 -3.70 -3.54
C MET A 1 -5.34 -4.98 -3.27
N ARG A 2 -6.63 -5.10 -3.66
CA ARG A 2 -7.33 -6.40 -3.57
C ARG A 2 -6.97 -7.27 -4.79
N PRO A 3 -6.60 -8.53 -4.61
CA PRO A 3 -6.42 -9.45 -5.74
C PRO A 3 -7.77 -9.68 -6.44
N ASP A 4 -7.71 -9.99 -7.74
CA ASP A 4 -8.85 -10.39 -8.54
C ASP A 4 -8.60 -11.81 -9.05
N PRO A 5 -9.18 -12.83 -8.38
CA PRO A 5 -8.90 -14.23 -8.71
C PRO A 5 -9.17 -14.60 -10.16
N LYS A 6 -10.19 -13.98 -10.79
CA LYS A 6 -10.53 -14.25 -12.20
C LYS A 6 -9.43 -13.76 -13.14
N LYS A 7 -8.77 -12.67 -12.80
CA LYS A 7 -7.63 -12.16 -13.57
C LYS A 7 -6.40 -13.04 -13.39
N ASP A 8 -6.17 -13.55 -12.20
CA ASP A 8 -5.04 -14.46 -11.93
C ASP A 8 -5.23 -15.77 -12.70
N GLU A 9 -6.44 -16.31 -12.71
CA GLU A 9 -6.81 -17.50 -13.49
C GLU A 9 -6.57 -17.28 -15.00
N HIS A 10 -7.08 -16.18 -15.55
CA HIS A 10 -6.84 -15.80 -16.96
C HIS A 10 -5.34 -15.68 -17.29
N VAL A 11 -4.53 -15.15 -16.36
CA VAL A 11 -3.08 -15.06 -16.55
C VAL A 11 -2.42 -16.44 -16.49
N ARG A 12 -2.79 -17.28 -15.52
CA ARG A 12 -2.26 -18.65 -15.40
C ARG A 12 -2.59 -19.48 -16.64
N GLU A 13 -3.81 -19.38 -17.15
CA GLU A 13 -4.22 -20.02 -18.39
C GLU A 13 -3.36 -19.55 -19.57
N ALA A 14 -3.18 -18.23 -19.73
CA ALA A 14 -2.39 -17.66 -20.83
C ALA A 14 -0.92 -18.12 -20.79
N LEU A 15 -0.34 -18.22 -19.58
CA LEU A 15 1.02 -18.75 -19.37
C LEU A 15 1.09 -20.25 -19.66
N CYS A 16 0.10 -21.03 -19.19
CA CYS A 16 0.04 -22.48 -19.40
C CYS A 16 -0.11 -22.86 -20.88
N LEU A 17 -0.88 -22.07 -21.63
CA LEU A 17 -1.04 -22.24 -23.08
C LEU A 17 0.21 -21.82 -23.87
N GLY A 18 1.24 -21.26 -23.21
CA GLY A 18 2.45 -20.78 -23.87
C GLY A 18 2.23 -19.53 -24.73
N LEU A 19 1.08 -18.87 -24.61
CA LEU A 19 0.77 -17.63 -25.33
C LEU A 19 1.60 -16.45 -24.82
N TYR A 20 2.03 -16.54 -23.56
CA TYR A 20 2.89 -15.55 -22.93
C TYR A 20 3.97 -16.24 -22.10
N SER A 21 5.10 -15.56 -21.94
CA SER A 21 6.15 -15.93 -21.00
C SER A 21 6.67 -14.69 -20.27
N VAL A 22 7.47 -14.92 -19.23
CA VAL A 22 8.16 -13.87 -18.48
C VAL A 22 9.65 -14.15 -18.51
N THR A 23 10.48 -13.16 -18.85
CA THR A 23 11.95 -13.29 -18.82
C THR A 23 12.47 -13.23 -17.38
N ASP A 24 13.76 -13.48 -17.18
CA ASP A 24 14.36 -13.41 -15.84
C ASP A 24 14.44 -11.97 -15.32
N GLU A 25 14.44 -10.99 -16.22
CA GLU A 25 14.39 -9.56 -15.92
C GLU A 25 12.97 -9.06 -15.58
N GLY A 26 11.94 -9.91 -15.75
CA GLY A 26 10.54 -9.57 -15.50
C GLY A 26 9.80 -8.96 -16.70
N ASP A 27 10.36 -9.07 -17.90
CA ASP A 27 9.68 -8.64 -19.12
C ASP A 27 8.61 -9.65 -19.54
N ILE A 28 7.41 -9.15 -19.89
CA ILE A 28 6.28 -9.97 -20.31
C ILE A 28 6.29 -10.07 -21.83
N VAL A 29 6.38 -11.29 -22.33
CA VAL A 29 6.58 -11.57 -23.76
C VAL A 29 5.36 -12.31 -24.29
N SER A 30 4.80 -11.86 -25.41
CA SER A 30 3.72 -12.55 -26.13
C SER A 30 4.28 -13.43 -27.26
N HIS A 31 3.69 -14.61 -27.44
CA HIS A 31 3.98 -15.57 -28.50
C HIS A 31 2.74 -15.77 -29.38
N TYR A 32 2.48 -14.85 -30.30
CA TYR A 32 1.29 -14.89 -31.15
C TYR A 32 1.66 -15.18 -32.61
N GLN A 33 1.02 -16.19 -33.22
CA GLN A 33 1.23 -16.57 -34.63
C GLN A 33 2.72 -16.75 -35.01
N GLY A 34 3.49 -17.42 -34.15
CA GLY A 34 4.93 -17.66 -34.37
C GLY A 34 5.82 -16.42 -34.19
N LYS A 35 5.28 -15.28 -33.74
CA LYS A 35 6.04 -14.07 -33.43
C LYS A 35 6.16 -13.88 -31.92
N THR A 36 7.37 -13.52 -31.51
CA THR A 36 7.68 -13.15 -30.13
C THR A 36 7.79 -11.63 -30.02
N LYS A 37 7.14 -11.04 -29.01
CA LYS A 37 7.17 -9.60 -28.78
C LYS A 37 7.13 -9.29 -27.29
N THR A 38 8.08 -8.50 -26.80
CA THR A 38 8.02 -7.91 -25.46
C THR A 38 6.92 -6.86 -25.40
N LEU A 39 6.02 -7.00 -24.42
CA LEU A 39 4.88 -6.12 -24.25
C LEU A 39 5.29 -4.84 -23.53
N LYS A 40 4.85 -3.70 -24.07
CA LYS A 40 5.02 -2.42 -23.41
C LYS A 40 4.12 -2.35 -22.18
N GLN A 41 4.74 -2.21 -21.02
CA GLN A 41 4.04 -1.98 -19.76
C GLN A 41 3.65 -0.49 -19.65
N SER A 42 2.39 -0.21 -19.30
CA SER A 42 1.90 1.17 -19.14
C SER A 42 1.79 1.52 -17.67
N VAL A 43 2.48 2.57 -17.22
CA VAL A 43 2.37 3.08 -15.85
C VAL A 43 0.99 3.74 -15.66
N MET A 44 0.26 3.33 -14.63
CA MET A 44 -1.03 3.91 -14.26
C MET A 44 -0.85 5.06 -13.26
N THR A 45 -1.92 5.82 -13.02
CA THR A 45 -1.92 6.94 -12.06
C THR A 45 -1.62 6.52 -10.61
N ASP A 46 -1.85 5.25 -10.25
CA ASP A 46 -1.51 4.69 -8.94
C ASP A 46 -0.03 4.23 -8.84
N GLY A 47 0.75 4.44 -9.90
CA GLY A 47 2.16 4.10 -10.04
C GLY A 47 2.43 2.66 -10.51
N TYR A 48 1.41 1.78 -10.56
CA TYR A 48 1.61 0.41 -11.01
C TYR A 48 1.62 0.30 -12.53
N CYS A 49 2.45 -0.60 -13.05
CA CYS A 49 2.42 -1.00 -14.45
C CYS A 49 1.24 -1.93 -14.76
N ARG A 50 0.58 -1.72 -15.89
CA ARG A 50 -0.43 -2.64 -16.46
C ARG A 50 -0.01 -3.19 -17.83
N VAL A 51 -0.56 -4.35 -18.16
CA VAL A 51 -0.42 -5.02 -19.46
C VAL A 51 -1.76 -5.66 -19.85
N GLY A 52 -2.00 -5.82 -21.15
CA GLY A 52 -3.15 -6.57 -21.67
C GLY A 52 -2.73 -7.99 -22.04
N ILE A 53 -3.44 -8.98 -21.49
CA ILE A 53 -3.25 -10.40 -21.79
C ILE A 53 -4.47 -10.90 -22.55
N ALA A 54 -4.27 -11.50 -23.71
CA ALA A 54 -5.33 -11.93 -24.63
C ALA A 54 -5.39 -13.46 -24.72
N ILE A 55 -6.59 -14.01 -24.53
CA ILE A 55 -6.91 -15.40 -24.86
C ILE A 55 -8.13 -15.34 -25.78
N ASP A 56 -8.10 -16.04 -26.91
CA ASP A 56 -9.21 -16.12 -27.88
C ASP A 56 -9.81 -14.75 -28.27
N GLY A 57 -8.93 -13.77 -28.50
CA GLY A 57 -9.32 -12.40 -28.87
C GLY A 57 -9.87 -11.56 -27.71
N LYS A 58 -10.08 -12.12 -26.52
CA LYS A 58 -10.52 -11.40 -25.33
C LYS A 58 -9.32 -10.88 -24.54
N VAL A 59 -9.18 -9.56 -24.46
CA VAL A 59 -8.12 -8.89 -23.71
C VAL A 59 -8.56 -8.61 -22.27
N VAL A 60 -7.75 -9.02 -21.31
CA VAL A 60 -7.88 -8.68 -19.89
C VAL A 60 -6.68 -7.84 -19.46
N TYR A 61 -6.96 -6.65 -18.93
CA TYR A 61 -5.91 -5.79 -18.36
C TYR A 61 -5.60 -6.18 -16.92
N VAL A 62 -4.34 -6.52 -16.70
CA VAL A 62 -3.78 -6.99 -15.42
C VAL A 62 -2.57 -6.16 -15.03
N LYS A 63 -2.17 -6.20 -13.77
CA LYS A 63 -0.94 -5.52 -13.31
C LYS A 63 0.28 -6.37 -13.63
N ALA A 64 1.33 -5.74 -14.15
CA ALA A 64 2.51 -6.44 -14.65
C ALA A 64 3.22 -7.26 -13.55
N HIS A 65 3.44 -6.67 -12.37
CA HIS A 65 4.05 -7.39 -11.24
C HIS A 65 3.29 -8.67 -10.84
N ARG A 66 1.96 -8.73 -11.01
CA ARG A 66 1.19 -9.95 -10.73
C ARG A 66 1.47 -11.03 -11.77
N VAL A 67 1.57 -10.66 -13.05
CA VAL A 67 1.96 -11.60 -14.11
C VAL A 67 3.35 -12.17 -13.84
N VAL A 68 4.31 -11.30 -13.50
CA VAL A 68 5.68 -11.72 -13.16
C VAL A 68 5.69 -12.66 -11.96
N ALA A 69 5.04 -12.28 -10.86
CA ALA A 69 5.00 -13.11 -9.66
C ALA A 69 4.32 -14.47 -9.89
N LEU A 70 3.21 -14.50 -10.63
CA LEU A 70 2.51 -15.74 -10.98
C LEU A 70 3.35 -16.68 -11.84
N ALA A 71 4.26 -16.14 -12.65
CA ALA A 71 5.13 -16.92 -13.54
C ALA A 71 6.45 -17.36 -12.89
N LYS A 72 7.04 -16.53 -12.02
CA LYS A 72 8.43 -16.70 -11.56
C LYS A 72 8.59 -17.01 -10.08
N ILE A 73 7.56 -16.76 -9.25
CA ILE A 73 7.68 -16.79 -7.79
C ILE A 73 6.69 -17.81 -7.22
N PRO A 74 7.15 -18.93 -6.66
CA PRO A 74 6.29 -19.87 -5.95
C PRO A 74 5.50 -19.19 -4.84
N ASN A 75 4.24 -19.61 -4.67
CA ASN A 75 3.37 -19.12 -3.60
C ASN A 75 2.76 -20.30 -2.82
N PRO A 76 3.58 -21.07 -2.08
CA PRO A 76 3.11 -22.26 -1.37
C PRO A 76 2.07 -21.95 -0.28
N ASP A 77 2.11 -20.73 0.26
CA ASP A 77 1.24 -20.28 1.36
C ASP A 77 -0.05 -19.60 0.87
N ASP A 78 -0.29 -19.59 -0.44
CA ASP A 78 -1.43 -18.91 -1.08
C ASP A 78 -1.63 -17.46 -0.62
N LYS A 79 -0.51 -16.74 -0.45
CA LYS A 79 -0.53 -15.35 -0.02
C LYS A 79 -1.18 -14.48 -1.10
N PRO A 80 -2.13 -13.60 -0.74
CA PRO A 80 -3.01 -12.96 -1.73
C PRO A 80 -2.39 -11.76 -2.45
N LEU A 81 -1.33 -11.14 -1.91
CA LEU A 81 -0.77 -9.90 -2.42
C LEU A 81 0.65 -10.11 -2.92
N VAL A 82 1.06 -9.27 -3.87
CA VAL A 82 2.45 -9.15 -4.30
C VAL A 82 2.95 -7.79 -3.85
N ASN A 83 4.07 -7.77 -3.13
CA ASN A 83 4.74 -6.59 -2.65
C ASN A 83 5.97 -6.26 -3.52
N HIS A 84 6.31 -4.98 -3.59
CA HIS A 84 7.55 -4.47 -4.15
C HIS A 84 8.51 -4.15 -3.00
N LYS A 85 9.60 -4.91 -2.88
CA LYS A 85 10.55 -4.80 -1.75
C LYS A 85 11.15 -3.40 -1.66
N ASP A 86 11.51 -2.81 -2.79
CA ASP A 86 12.04 -1.44 -2.89
C ASP A 86 10.99 -0.32 -2.78
N GLY A 87 9.69 -0.65 -2.76
CA GLY A 87 8.59 0.31 -2.77
C GLY A 87 8.31 0.98 -4.12
N ILE A 88 9.07 0.66 -5.17
CA ILE A 88 8.94 1.22 -6.52
C ILE A 88 8.01 0.33 -7.35
N LYS A 89 6.74 0.75 -7.46
CA LYS A 89 5.66 -0.01 -8.14
C LYS A 89 5.87 -0.31 -9.63
N ALA A 90 6.85 0.34 -10.26
CA ALA A 90 7.23 0.12 -11.66
C ALA A 90 8.38 -0.88 -11.81
N ASN A 91 9.13 -1.17 -10.74
CA ASN A 91 10.21 -2.15 -10.76
C ASN A 91 9.65 -3.57 -10.60
N ASN A 92 9.34 -4.21 -11.73
CA ASN A 92 8.69 -5.52 -11.75
C ASN A 92 9.68 -6.69 -11.89
N HIS A 93 10.97 -6.49 -11.58
CA HIS A 93 11.95 -7.56 -11.58
C HIS A 93 11.54 -8.65 -10.57
N PRO A 94 11.59 -9.97 -10.90
CA PRO A 94 11.15 -11.04 -10.01
C PRO A 94 11.79 -10.97 -8.62
N ASP A 95 13.08 -10.68 -8.54
CA ASP A 95 13.79 -10.57 -7.25
C ASP A 95 13.30 -9.42 -6.36
N ASN A 96 12.71 -8.38 -6.95
CA ASN A 96 12.11 -7.25 -6.23
C ASN A 96 10.68 -7.55 -5.74
N LEU A 97 10.10 -8.67 -6.13
CA LEU A 97 8.73 -9.03 -5.79
C LEU A 97 8.71 -10.14 -4.74
N GLU A 98 7.64 -10.16 -3.96
CA GLU A 98 7.36 -11.22 -2.98
C GLU A 98 5.86 -11.36 -2.72
N TRP A 99 5.42 -12.57 -2.41
CA TRP A 99 4.06 -12.82 -1.98
C TRP A 99 3.89 -12.50 -0.50
N VAL A 100 2.88 -11.70 -0.15
CA VAL A 100 2.63 -11.22 1.21
C VAL A 100 1.15 -11.27 1.57
N THR A 101 0.90 -11.39 2.86
CA THR A 101 -0.40 -11.12 3.48
C THR A 101 -0.65 -9.60 3.55
N LYS A 102 -1.89 -9.22 3.86
CA LYS A 102 -2.23 -7.80 4.09
C LYS A 102 -1.46 -7.20 5.25
N LEU A 103 -1.21 -7.98 6.30
CA LEU A 103 -0.50 -7.51 7.50
C LEU A 103 0.97 -7.28 7.21
N GLU A 104 1.65 -8.25 6.58
CA GLU A 104 3.05 -8.13 6.16
C GLU A 104 3.25 -6.94 5.21
N ASN A 105 2.35 -6.74 4.24
CA ASN A 105 2.43 -5.59 3.33
C ASN A 105 2.27 -4.25 4.04
N ALA A 106 1.41 -4.17 5.05
CA ALA A 106 1.21 -2.97 5.83
C ALA A 106 2.42 -2.68 6.73
N ASP A 107 2.96 -3.71 7.39
CA ASP A 107 4.16 -3.63 8.20
C ASP A 107 5.37 -3.15 7.39
N HIS A 108 5.60 -3.74 6.21
CA HIS A 108 6.63 -3.26 5.27
C HIS A 108 6.45 -1.80 4.90
N ALA A 109 5.24 -1.39 4.52
CA ALA A 109 4.98 0.00 4.15
C ALA A 109 5.22 0.98 5.31
N VAL A 110 5.00 0.58 6.56
CA VAL A 110 5.35 1.40 7.75
C VAL A 110 6.87 1.47 7.91
N LYS A 111 7.55 0.33 7.89
CA LYS A 111 9.02 0.24 8.06
C LYS A 111 9.78 0.97 6.97
N ALA A 112 9.29 0.91 5.73
CA ALA A 112 9.86 1.58 4.57
C ALA A 112 9.43 3.06 4.45
N GLY A 113 8.61 3.58 5.38
CA GLY A 113 8.15 4.98 5.34
C GLY A 113 7.25 5.32 4.15
N LEU A 114 6.61 4.32 3.54
CA LEU A 114 5.74 4.48 2.37
C LEU A 114 4.32 4.96 2.74
N TYR A 115 3.98 4.98 4.03
CA TYR A 115 2.75 5.59 4.52
C TYR A 115 2.86 7.11 4.54
N ASN A 116 2.13 7.77 3.63
CA ASN A 116 1.87 9.21 3.70
C ASN A 116 0.80 9.49 4.78
N ASN A 117 1.13 9.18 6.03
CA ASN A 117 0.30 9.49 7.18
C ASN A 117 0.57 10.93 7.60
N ARG A 118 -0.02 11.89 6.88
CA ARG A 118 -0.16 13.24 7.41
C ARG A 118 -0.98 13.17 8.69
N VAL A 119 -0.32 13.33 9.82
CA VAL A 119 -0.90 13.24 11.17
C VAL A 119 -0.74 14.56 11.87
N GLY A 120 -1.51 14.76 12.95
CA GLY A 120 -1.44 16.00 13.70
C GLY A 120 -1.74 17.21 12.81
N GLU A 121 -0.90 18.24 12.92
CA GLU A 121 -1.07 19.50 12.19
C GLU A 121 -0.82 19.40 10.68
N ASP A 122 -0.09 18.38 10.21
CA ASP A 122 0.11 18.14 8.78
C ASP A 122 -1.16 17.59 8.11
N CYS A 123 -2.10 17.09 8.90
CA CYS A 123 -3.41 16.68 8.40
C CYS A 123 -4.25 17.92 8.11
N HIS A 124 -4.58 18.15 6.84
CA HIS A 124 -5.36 19.32 6.40
C HIS A 124 -6.73 19.45 7.10
N TRP A 125 -7.29 18.35 7.60
CA TRP A 125 -8.54 18.35 8.36
C TRP A 125 -8.36 18.44 9.88
N SER A 126 -7.12 18.57 10.38
CA SER A 126 -6.89 18.78 11.79
C SER A 126 -7.43 20.13 12.23
N LYS A 127 -8.26 20.12 13.27
CA LYS A 127 -8.77 21.32 13.92
C LYS A 127 -7.78 21.92 14.93
N LEU A 128 -6.74 21.16 15.28
CA LEU A 128 -5.80 21.51 16.34
C LEU A 128 -4.40 21.59 15.75
N SER A 129 -3.61 22.55 16.22
CA SER A 129 -2.17 22.65 15.97
C SER A 129 -1.36 21.92 17.05
N GLN A 130 -0.06 21.73 16.84
CA GLN A 130 0.82 21.19 17.88
C GLN A 130 0.85 22.11 19.12
N ALA A 131 0.73 23.43 18.92
CA ALA A 131 0.63 24.40 20.01
C ALA A 131 -0.65 24.22 20.84
N ASP A 132 -1.80 23.97 20.20
CA ASP A 132 -3.07 23.69 20.89
C ASP A 132 -2.97 22.42 21.73
N VAL A 133 -2.34 21.38 21.20
CA VAL A 133 -2.13 20.12 21.91
C VAL A 133 -1.26 20.29 23.14
N ASN A 134 -0.18 21.07 23.02
CA ASN A 134 0.69 21.39 24.16
C ASN A 134 -0.06 22.21 25.22
N ALA A 135 -0.88 23.18 24.80
CA ALA A 135 -1.72 23.95 25.69
C ALA A 135 -2.76 23.07 26.41
N ILE A 136 -3.46 22.19 25.69
CA ILE A 136 -4.44 21.23 26.26
C ILE A 136 -3.78 20.37 27.34
N ARG A 137 -2.59 19.83 27.06
CA ARG A 137 -1.84 19.00 28.04
C ARG A 137 -1.43 19.78 29.27
N SER A 138 -0.88 20.98 29.08
CA SER A 138 -0.43 21.84 30.17
C SER A 138 -1.62 22.22 31.08
N VAL A 139 -2.72 22.70 30.48
CA VAL A 139 -3.92 23.12 31.22
C VAL A 139 -4.58 21.94 31.93
N TYR A 140 -4.70 20.79 31.28
CA TYR A 140 -5.28 19.60 31.93
C TYR A 140 -4.38 19.07 33.05
N GLY A 141 -3.06 19.06 32.86
CA GLY A 141 -2.08 18.63 33.86
C GLY A 141 -2.01 19.53 35.10
N ALA A 142 -2.32 20.81 34.95
CA ALA A 142 -2.46 21.74 36.08
C ALA A 142 -3.71 21.46 36.94
N GLY A 143 -4.65 20.66 36.44
CA GLY A 143 -5.89 20.30 37.14
C GLY A 143 -6.96 21.39 37.10
N GLY A 144 -8.11 21.12 37.72
CA GLY A 144 -9.20 22.10 37.86
C GLY A 144 -10.06 22.36 36.62
N ILE A 145 -9.85 21.62 35.52
CA ILE A 145 -10.70 21.67 34.32
C ILE A 145 -11.12 20.27 33.87
N SER A 146 -12.37 20.12 33.42
CA SER A 146 -12.84 18.86 32.85
C SER A 146 -12.43 18.73 31.38
N GLN A 147 -12.37 17.48 30.90
CA GLN A 147 -12.09 17.23 29.47
C GLN A 147 -13.21 17.78 28.58
N ASP A 148 -14.47 17.80 29.06
CA ASP A 148 -15.60 18.41 28.34
C ASP A 148 -15.47 19.92 28.19
N ALA A 149 -15.01 20.62 29.23
CA ALA A 149 -14.77 22.06 29.17
C ALA A 149 -13.66 22.41 28.17
N LEU A 150 -12.58 21.61 28.14
CA LEU A 150 -11.54 21.73 27.12
C LEU A 150 -12.08 21.43 25.72
N ALA A 151 -12.91 20.40 25.58
CA ALA A 151 -13.49 20.03 24.30
C ALA A 151 -14.36 21.15 23.70
N ALA A 152 -15.20 21.77 24.54
CA ALA A 152 -16.00 22.92 24.17
C ALA A 152 -15.12 24.11 23.75
N ARG A 153 -14.07 24.42 24.52
CA ARG A 153 -13.14 25.52 24.23
C ARG A 153 -12.45 25.39 22.87
N TYR A 154 -12.08 24.17 22.49
CA TYR A 154 -11.36 23.89 21.24
C TYR A 154 -12.26 23.39 20.10
N GLY A 155 -13.58 23.35 20.28
CA GLY A 155 -14.53 22.93 19.23
C GLY A 155 -14.35 21.47 18.78
N VAL A 156 -13.90 20.60 19.70
CA VAL A 156 -13.68 19.17 19.48
C VAL A 156 -14.57 18.33 20.40
N ARG A 157 -14.59 17.01 20.22
CA ARG A 157 -15.29 16.09 21.12
C ARG A 157 -14.40 15.76 22.32
N GLN A 158 -14.99 15.49 23.48
CA GLN A 158 -14.25 15.12 24.69
C GLN A 158 -13.33 13.92 24.47
N GLY A 159 -13.74 12.92 23.68
CA GLY A 159 -12.87 11.79 23.32
C GLY A 159 -11.56 12.22 22.62
N THR A 160 -11.58 13.30 21.84
CA THR A 160 -10.36 13.88 21.23
C THR A 160 -9.42 14.40 22.31
N ILE A 161 -9.94 15.11 23.32
CA ILE A 161 -9.16 15.60 24.46
C ILE A 161 -8.55 14.42 25.25
N SER A 162 -9.35 13.37 25.50
CA SER A 162 -8.87 12.15 26.17
C SER A 162 -7.68 11.53 25.44
N TYR A 163 -7.75 11.40 24.11
CA TYR A 163 -6.65 10.87 23.30
C TYR A 163 -5.40 11.76 23.27
N ILE A 164 -5.58 13.08 23.32
CA ILE A 164 -4.47 14.04 23.39
C ILE A 164 -3.73 13.91 24.72
N VAL A 165 -4.47 13.93 25.83
CA VAL A 165 -3.94 13.81 27.19
C VAL A 165 -3.24 12.47 27.39
N ARG A 166 -3.77 11.39 26.81
CA ARG A 166 -3.21 10.03 26.89
C ARG A 166 -2.10 9.76 25.87
N ASN A 167 -1.70 10.75 25.07
CA ASN A 167 -0.68 10.61 24.02
C ASN A 167 -0.98 9.52 22.97
N ILE A 168 -2.25 9.26 22.66
CA ILE A 168 -2.64 8.18 21.73
C ILE A 168 -2.50 8.64 20.27
N ASN A 169 -3.18 9.73 19.88
CA ASN A 169 -3.24 10.19 18.49
C ASN A 169 -2.32 11.38 18.17
N TRP A 170 -1.76 12.02 19.20
CA TRP A 170 -0.77 13.09 19.09
C TRP A 170 0.45 12.66 19.90
N LYS A 171 1.45 12.05 19.28
CA LYS A 171 2.62 11.58 20.04
C LYS A 171 3.60 12.75 20.26
N PRO A 172 4.21 12.89 21.44
CA PRO A 172 5.28 13.86 21.64
C PRO A 172 6.46 13.56 20.70
N GLU A 173 7.17 14.60 20.27
CA GLU A 173 8.43 14.43 19.55
C GLU A 173 9.38 13.55 20.38
N GLY A 174 9.96 12.52 19.75
CA GLY A 174 10.87 11.57 20.39
C GLY A 174 10.23 10.26 20.85
N LEU A 175 8.90 10.16 20.94
CA LEU A 175 8.17 8.91 21.21
C LEU A 175 7.75 8.24 19.88
N LYS A 176 8.73 7.96 19.02
CA LYS A 176 8.50 7.06 17.88
C LYS A 176 8.34 5.65 18.43
N LEU A 177 7.41 4.89 17.85
CA LEU A 177 7.07 3.52 18.25
C LEU A 177 8.35 2.71 18.49
N ALA A 178 8.50 2.14 19.69
CA ALA A 178 9.30 0.94 19.81
C ALA A 178 8.70 -0.09 18.84
N ALA A 179 9.57 -0.64 18.00
CA ALA A 179 9.24 -1.61 16.96
C ALA A 179 8.57 -2.87 17.52
#